data_AF-A0A7S1DHC5-F1
#
_entry.id   AF-A0A7S1DHC5-F1
#
_cell.length_a   1.000
_cell.length_b   1.000
_cell.length_c   1.000
_cell.angle_alpha   90.00
_cell.angle_beta   90.00
_cell.angle_gamma   90.00
#
_symmetry.space_group_name_H-M   'P 1'
#
loop_
_entity.id
_entity.type
_entity.pdbx_description
1 polymer ?
#
loop_
_entity_poly.entity_id
_entity_poly.type
_entity_poly.pdbx_seq_one_letter_code
_entity_poly.pdbx_strand_id
1 'polypeptide(L)'
;ATNLLIESAQQEPATAGRLQDLALKRLNSTLAEVRHLSHALRPALLDTLGLPAALQHLAGEFDAAGGTRYSAVIDGDEAALPEAVNTALFRIAQEALNNAARHAHASVVAVTLR
;
A
#
# COMPACT_ATOMS: atom_id res chain seq x y z
N ALA A 1 38.18 -33.23 17.53
CA ALA A 1 36.96 -33.61 16.80
C ALA A 1 35.70 -33.00 17.41
N THR A 2 35.60 -32.87 18.75
CA THR A 2 34.39 -32.40 19.44
C THR A 2 34.05 -30.91 19.22
N ASN A 3 35.03 -30.03 18.96
CA ASN A 3 34.76 -28.60 18.73
C ASN A 3 34.15 -28.27 17.35
N LEU A 4 34.31 -29.15 16.35
CA LEU A 4 33.81 -28.92 14.98
C LEU A 4 32.29 -29.14 14.84
N LEU A 5 31.67 -29.88 15.76
CA LEU A 5 30.22 -30.13 15.75
C LEU A 5 29.40 -29.05 16.47
N ILE A 6 30.05 -28.22 17.31
CA ILE A 6 29.40 -27.11 18.02
C ILE A 6 29.32 -25.87 17.12
N GLU A 7 30.34 -25.62 16.29
CA GLU A 7 30.30 -24.50 15.32
C GLU A 7 29.28 -24.71 14.20
N SER A 8 29.06 -25.95 13.74
CA SER A 8 28.05 -26.24 12.71
C SER A 8 26.61 -26.06 13.22
N ALA A 9 26.35 -26.35 14.50
CA ALA A 9 25.03 -26.19 15.12
C ALA A 9 24.66 -24.72 15.40
N GLN A 10 25.65 -23.82 15.49
CA GLN A 10 25.40 -22.37 15.71
C GLN A 10 25.17 -21.58 14.41
N GLN A 11 25.46 -22.15 13.23
CA GLN A 11 25.27 -21.49 11.93
C GLN A 11 23.86 -21.67 11.33
N GLU A 12 23.07 -22.63 11.82
CA GLU A 12 21.71 -22.89 11.35
C GLU A 12 20.66 -21.80 11.70
N PRO A 13 20.58 -21.24 12.93
CA PRO A 13 19.54 -20.26 13.27
C PRO A 13 19.72 -18.93 12.52
N ALA A 14 20.96 -18.51 12.25
CA ALA A 14 21.24 -17.30 11.47
C ALA A 14 20.89 -17.46 9.98
N THR A 15 20.93 -18.69 9.47
CA THR A 15 20.59 -19.00 8.07
C THR A 15 19.08 -19.13 7.91
N ALA A 16 18.38 -19.72 8.88
CA ALA A 16 16.93 -19.73 8.94
C ALA A 16 16.32 -18.32 9.03
N GLY A 17 16.85 -17.43 9.87
CA GLY A 17 16.40 -16.04 9.97
C GLY A 17 16.59 -15.24 8.67
N ARG A 18 17.72 -15.45 7.98
CA ARG A 18 17.97 -14.82 6.67
C ARG A 18 17.02 -15.31 5.58
N LEU A 19 16.72 -16.61 5.56
CA LEU A 19 15.76 -17.20 4.63
C LEU A 19 14.34 -16.68 4.88
N GLN A 20 13.94 -16.52 6.14
CA GLN A 20 12.65 -15.92 6.50
C GLN A 20 12.55 -14.46 6.07
N ASP A 21 13.58 -13.65 6.29
CA ASP A 21 13.60 -12.24 5.87
C ASP A 21 13.54 -12.09 4.34
N LEU A 22 14.26 -12.95 3.61
CA LEU A 22 14.17 -13.04 2.15
C LEU A 22 12.78 -13.43 1.66
N ALA A 23 12.13 -14.40 2.32
CA ALA A 23 10.79 -14.84 1.99
C ALA A 23 9.76 -13.72 2.23
N LEU A 24 9.83 -13.03 3.37
CA LEU A 24 8.97 -11.88 3.68
C LEU A 24 9.16 -10.73 2.68
N LYS A 25 10.41 -10.41 2.32
CA LYS A 25 10.70 -9.40 1.28
C LYS A 25 10.07 -9.76 -0.06
N ARG A 26 10.18 -11.02 -0.49
CA ARG A 26 9.57 -11.48 -1.76
C ARG A 26 8.04 -11.45 -1.71
N LEU A 27 7.44 -11.89 -0.61
CA LEU A 27 5.98 -11.82 -0.45
C LEU A 27 5.48 -10.38 -0.50
N ASN A 28 6.17 -9.47 0.19
CA ASN A 28 5.83 -8.05 0.16
C ASN A 28 5.99 -7.44 -1.24
N SER A 29 7.05 -7.80 -1.98
CA SER A 29 7.22 -7.31 -3.36
C SER A 29 6.13 -7.86 -4.29
N THR A 30 5.78 -9.13 -4.18
CA THR A 30 4.72 -9.73 -5.00
C THR A 30 3.34 -9.16 -4.65
N LEU A 31 3.06 -8.91 -3.37
CA LEU A 31 1.83 -8.23 -2.95
C LEU A 31 1.78 -6.80 -3.50
N ALA A 32 2.89 -6.07 -3.49
CA ALA A 32 2.97 -4.74 -4.08
C ALA A 32 2.72 -4.77 -5.59
N GLU A 33 3.23 -5.79 -6.28
CA GLU A 33 3.08 -5.97 -7.73
C GLU A 33 1.65 -6.38 -8.12
N VAL A 34 1.02 -7.27 -7.37
CA VAL A 34 -0.41 -7.62 -7.53
C VAL A 34 -1.29 -6.40 -7.30
N ARG A 35 -1.04 -5.63 -6.23
CA ARG A 35 -1.75 -4.36 -6.00
C ARG A 35 -1.56 -3.43 -7.19
N HIS A 36 -0.33 -3.21 -7.64
CA HIS A 36 -0.02 -2.37 -8.79
C HIS A 36 -0.77 -2.81 -10.07
N LEU A 37 -0.82 -4.11 -10.36
CA LEU A 37 -1.55 -4.66 -11.51
C LEU A 37 -3.07 -4.49 -11.37
N SER A 38 -3.63 -4.74 -10.19
CA SER A 38 -5.04 -4.44 -9.90
C SER A 38 -5.36 -2.95 -10.03
N HIS A 39 -4.39 -2.07 -9.80
CA HIS A 39 -4.53 -0.62 -9.93
C HIS A 39 -4.33 -0.08 -11.36
N ALA A 40 -3.70 -0.84 -12.27
CA ALA A 40 -3.48 -0.45 -13.66
C ALA A 40 -4.75 -0.53 -14.52
N LEU A 41 -5.71 -1.35 -14.11
CA LEU A 41 -7.07 -1.37 -14.66
C LEU A 41 -7.87 -0.16 -14.13
N ARG A 42 -8.94 0.26 -14.82
CA ARG A 42 -9.93 1.15 -14.18
C ARG A 42 -10.32 0.47 -12.86
N PRO A 43 -10.13 1.10 -11.69
CA PRO A 43 -10.44 0.43 -10.43
C PRO A 43 -11.92 0.11 -10.50
N ALA A 44 -12.30 -1.18 -10.52
CA ALA A 44 -13.71 -1.58 -10.61
C ALA A 44 -14.56 -0.92 -9.51
N LEU A 45 -13.90 -0.58 -8.39
CA LEU A 45 -14.43 0.19 -7.28
C LEU A 45 -14.89 1.61 -7.66
N LEU A 46 -14.18 2.30 -8.55
CA LEU A 46 -14.55 3.63 -9.05
C LEU A 46 -15.84 3.56 -9.87
N ASP A 47 -16.05 2.45 -10.58
CA ASP A 47 -17.21 2.19 -11.44
C ASP A 47 -18.45 1.87 -10.63
N THR A 48 -18.25 1.23 -9.47
CA THR A 48 -19.33 0.80 -8.59
C THR A 48 -19.68 1.83 -7.52
N LEU A 49 -18.69 2.55 -6.99
CA LEU A 49 -18.87 3.42 -5.83
C LEU A 49 -18.78 4.92 -6.13
N GLY A 50 -18.26 5.32 -7.30
CA GLY A 50 -17.93 6.72 -7.58
C GLY A 50 -16.62 7.18 -6.91
N LEU A 51 -16.16 8.37 -7.29
CA LEU A 51 -14.86 8.91 -6.84
C LEU A 51 -14.79 9.13 -5.32
N PRO A 52 -15.80 9.72 -4.65
CA PRO A 52 -15.72 10.00 -3.22
C PRO A 52 -15.50 8.73 -2.38
N ALA A 53 -16.32 7.71 -2.62
CA ALA A 53 -16.23 6.45 -1.89
C ALA A 53 -14.97 5.65 -2.25
N ALA A 54 -14.52 5.71 -3.51
CA ALA A 54 -13.26 5.08 -3.92
C ALA A 54 -12.05 5.71 -3.18
N LEU A 55 -12.01 7.03 -3.02
CA LEU A 55 -10.94 7.71 -2.26
C LEU A 55 -10.95 7.35 -0.78
N GLN A 56 -12.14 7.23 -0.17
CA GLN A 56 -12.28 6.77 1.22
C GLN A 56 -11.79 5.35 1.41
N HIS A 57 -12.15 4.45 0.50
CA HIS A 57 -11.67 3.07 0.53
C HIS A 57 -10.15 3.00 0.41
N LEU A 58 -9.58 3.71 -0.57
CA LEU A 58 -8.14 3.78 -0.78
C LEU A 58 -7.39 4.27 0.47
N ALA A 59 -7.87 5.34 1.12
CA ALA A 59 -7.27 5.81 2.37
C ALA A 59 -7.37 4.77 3.49
N GLY A 60 -8.48 4.02 3.57
CA GLY A 60 -8.65 2.92 4.51
C GLY A 60 -7.69 1.75 4.29
N GLU A 61 -7.35 1.42 3.04
CA GLU A 61 -6.35 0.40 2.74
C GLU A 61 -4.96 0.79 3.25
N PHE A 62 -4.58 2.07 3.13
CA PHE A 62 -3.32 2.59 3.67
C PHE A 62 -3.33 2.65 5.20
N ASP A 63 -4.45 3.07 5.81
CA ASP A 63 -4.58 3.12 7.28
C ASP A 63 -4.45 1.72 7.91
N ALA A 64 -5.02 0.71 7.27
CA ALA A 64 -4.94 -0.69 7.73
C ALA A 64 -3.52 -1.26 7.76
N ALA A 65 -2.56 -0.67 7.01
CA ALA A 65 -1.16 -1.09 7.04
C ALA A 65 -0.43 -0.66 8.34
N GLY A 66 -0.99 0.29 9.09
CA GLY A 66 -0.46 0.77 10.37
C GLY A 66 0.75 1.72 10.26
N GLY A 67 1.13 2.33 11.38
CA GLY A 67 2.31 3.21 11.51
C GLY A 67 2.07 4.69 11.16
N THR A 68 1.21 4.98 10.20
CA THR A 68 0.76 6.34 9.84
C THR A 68 -0.76 6.32 9.74
N ARG A 69 -1.42 7.38 10.22
CA ARG A 69 -2.88 7.52 10.08
C ARG A 69 -3.22 8.08 8.70
N TYR A 70 -4.09 7.39 7.95
CA TYR A 70 -4.57 7.85 6.65
C TYR A 70 -6.06 8.14 6.68
N SER A 71 -6.49 9.17 5.94
CA SER A 71 -7.91 9.53 5.84
C SER A 71 -8.23 10.20 4.51
N ALA A 72 -9.49 10.13 4.08
CA ALA A 72 -10.02 10.92 2.99
C ALA A 72 -11.21 11.75 3.49
N VAL A 73 -11.21 13.03 3.16
CA VAL A 73 -12.28 13.99 3.48
C VAL A 73 -12.92 14.42 2.17
N ILE A 74 -14.24 14.28 2.08
CA ILE A 74 -15.03 14.73 0.95
C ILE A 74 -15.79 15.96 1.42
N ASP A 75 -15.50 17.09 0.78
CA ASP A 75 -16.11 18.39 1.04
C ASP A 75 -16.88 18.80 -0.22
N GLY A 76 -18.12 19.25 -0.07
CA GLY A 76 -19.01 19.54 -1.20
C GLY A 76 -19.76 18.34 -1.77
N ASP A 77 -20.59 18.63 -2.78
CA ASP A 77 -21.46 17.67 -3.43
C ASP A 77 -20.74 16.97 -4.60
N GLU A 78 -21.11 15.70 -4.84
CA GLU A 78 -20.56 14.94 -5.96
C GLU A 78 -20.98 15.56 -7.30
N ALA A 79 -20.03 16.23 -7.96
CA ALA A 79 -20.21 16.70 -9.32
C ALA A 79 -20.04 15.54 -10.31
N ALA A 80 -20.91 15.48 -11.33
CA ALA A 80 -20.77 14.54 -12.42
C ALA A 80 -19.53 14.90 -13.28
N LEU A 81 -18.39 14.32 -12.94
CA LEU A 81 -17.15 14.47 -13.69
C LEU A 81 -17.09 13.45 -14.85
N PRO A 82 -16.45 13.80 -15.98
CA PRO A 82 -16.14 12.82 -17.02
C PRO A 82 -15.34 11.64 -16.45
N GLU A 83 -15.60 10.44 -16.94
CA GLU A 83 -14.97 9.20 -16.45
C GLU A 83 -13.42 9.26 -16.45
N ALA A 84 -12.84 9.86 -17.50
CA ALA A 84 -11.41 10.07 -17.61
C ALA A 84 -10.86 10.96 -16.48
N VAL A 85 -11.62 11.96 -16.05
CA VAL A 85 -11.24 12.86 -14.94
C VAL A 85 -11.30 12.12 -13.61
N ASN A 86 -12.39 11.38 -13.36
CA ASN A 86 -12.49 10.52 -12.17
C ASN A 86 -11.31 9.55 -12.06
N THR A 87 -10.97 8.89 -13.17
CA THR A 87 -9.86 7.95 -13.24
C THR A 87 -8.52 8.63 -12.97
N ALA A 88 -8.30 9.82 -13.56
CA ALA A 88 -7.08 10.59 -13.34
C ALA A 88 -6.93 11.04 -11.88
N LEU A 89 -7.99 11.59 -11.28
CA LEU A 89 -7.98 12.04 -9.88
C LEU A 89 -7.70 10.88 -8.92
N PHE A 90 -8.33 9.73 -9.14
CA PHE A 90 -8.08 8.54 -8.33
C PHE A 90 -6.62 8.08 -8.42
N ARG A 91 -6.06 8.03 -9.64
CA ARG A 91 -4.65 7.66 -9.86
C ARG A 91 -3.68 8.65 -9.21
N ILE A 92 -3.98 9.95 -9.26
CA ILE A 92 -3.18 10.98 -8.58
C ILE A 92 -3.20 10.75 -7.07
N ALA A 93 -4.37 10.53 -6.47
CA ALA A 93 -4.47 10.29 -5.04
C ALA A 93 -3.71 9.03 -4.61
N GLN A 94 -3.81 7.96 -5.40
CA GLN A 94 -3.07 6.71 -5.16
C GLN A 94 -1.56 6.91 -5.17
N GLU A 95 -1.02 7.53 -6.21
CA GLU A 95 0.42 7.73 -6.30
C GLU A 95 0.92 8.71 -5.24
N ALA A 96 0.13 9.73 -4.88
CA ALA A 96 0.44 10.63 -3.78
C ALA A 96 0.51 9.88 -2.43
N LEU A 97 -0.44 8.98 -2.15
CA LEU A 97 -0.45 8.16 -0.94
C LEU A 97 0.73 7.18 -0.90
N ASN A 98 1.04 6.53 -2.03
CA ASN A 98 2.19 5.64 -2.15
C ASN A 98 3.52 6.40 -1.89
N ASN A 99 3.66 7.60 -2.46
CA ASN A 99 4.81 8.46 -2.21
C ASN A 99 4.89 8.89 -0.74
N ALA A 100 3.76 9.25 -0.12
CA ALA A 100 3.72 9.59 1.30
C ALA A 100 4.15 8.41 2.18
N ALA A 101 3.61 7.22 1.93
CA ALA A 101 3.96 6.00 2.66
C ALA A 101 5.45 5.64 2.55
N ARG A 102 6.05 5.89 1.38
CA ARG A 102 7.46 5.55 1.14
C ARG A 102 8.44 6.62 1.63
N HIS A 103 8.04 7.90 1.63
CA HIS A 103 8.99 9.01 1.72
C HIS A 103 8.66 10.08 2.77
N ALA A 104 7.40 10.23 3.20
CA ALA A 104 7.02 11.40 4.00
C ALA A 104 7.41 11.30 5.49
N HIS A 105 7.62 10.10 6.02
CA HIS A 105 7.80 9.87 7.46
C HIS A 105 6.71 10.57 8.33
N ALA A 106 5.49 10.65 7.80
CA ALA A 106 4.39 11.39 8.41
C ALA A 106 3.64 10.54 9.44
N SER A 107 3.14 11.16 10.50
CA SER A 107 2.20 10.52 11.44
C SER A 107 0.75 10.56 10.95
N VAL A 108 0.42 11.49 10.05
CA VAL A 108 -0.91 11.69 9.48
C VAL A 108 -0.80 12.08 8.01
N VAL A 109 -1.64 11.50 7.17
CA VAL A 109 -1.82 11.86 5.76
C VAL A 109 -3.31 11.94 5.46
N ALA A 110 -3.73 13.00 4.76
CA ALA A 110 -5.13 13.23 4.41
C ALA A 110 -5.28 13.58 2.93
N VAL A 111 -6.25 12.96 2.26
CA VAL A 111 -6.72 13.35 0.92
C VAL A 111 -7.97 14.18 1.09
N THR A 112 -8.08 15.31 0.39
CA THR A 112 -9.30 16.13 0.40
C THR A 112 -9.81 16.33 -1.01
N LEU A 113 -11.06 15.95 -1.25
CA LEU A 113 -11.82 16.30 -2.46
C LEU A 113 -12.74 17.47 -2.12
N ARG A 114 -12.75 18.53 -2.94
CA ARG A 114 -13.53 19.76 -2.77
C ARG A 114 -14.19 20.18 -4.08
#